data_AF-A0A381T6P3-F1
#
_entry.id   AF-A0A381T6P3-F1
#
_cell.length_a   1.000
_cell.length_b   1.000
_cell.length_c   1.000
_cell.angle_alpha   90.00
_cell.angle_beta   90.00
_cell.angle_gamma   90.00
#
_symmetry.space_group_name_H-M   'P 1'
#
loop_
_entity.id
_entity.type
_entity.pdbx_description
1 polymer ?
#
loop_
_entity_poly.entity_id
_entity_poly.type
_entity_poly.pdbx_seq_one_letter_code
_entity_poly.pdbx_strand_id
1 'polypeptide(L)'
;VNKKNIILIASTLCFFLITGIASAEINTGQTAPNFNLQDQNGNWHTLDDYKGKWVVLYFYPKDGTPGCTTEACSFRDNIFEFEKLNAQILG
;
A
#
# COMPACT_ATOMS: atom_id res chain seq x y z
N VAL A 1 -32.35 21.19 27.98
CA VAL A 1 -30.93 20.97 27.60
C VAL A 1 -30.07 21.93 28.40
N ASN A 2 -29.12 21.43 29.20
CA ASN A 2 -28.33 22.27 30.12
C ASN A 2 -27.16 22.95 29.38
N LYS A 3 -26.80 24.18 29.75
CA LYS A 3 -25.70 24.97 29.14
C LYS A 3 -24.37 24.20 29.12
N LYS A 4 -24.13 23.36 30.15
CA LYS A 4 -22.97 22.45 30.22
C LYS A 4 -22.99 21.37 29.13
N ASN A 5 -24.16 20.83 28.80
CA ASN A 5 -24.32 19.79 27.78
C ASN A 5 -24.16 20.38 26.37
N ILE A 6 -24.58 21.64 26.16
CA ILE A 6 -24.41 22.35 24.87
C ILE A 6 -22.93 22.62 24.59
N ILE A 7 -22.17 23.07 25.60
CA ILE A 7 -20.72 23.33 25.46
C ILE A 7 -19.96 22.01 25.19
N LEU A 8 -20.35 20.93 25.87
CA LEU A 8 -19.72 19.62 25.68
C LEU A 8 -19.96 19.06 24.26
N ILE A 9 -21.21 19.15 23.77
CA ILE A 9 -21.58 18.70 22.42
C ILE A 9 -20.92 19.55 21.34
N ALA A 10 -20.83 20.87 21.52
CA ALA A 10 -20.15 21.75 20.57
C ALA A 10 -18.63 21.46 20.50
N SER A 11 -18.00 21.12 21.63
CA SER A 11 -16.58 20.77 21.69
C SER A 11 -16.27 19.45 20.99
N THR A 12 -17.10 18.42 21.15
CA THR A 12 -16.93 17.13 20.44
C THR A 12 -17.28 17.21 18.96
N LEU A 13 -18.28 18.03 18.58
CA LEU A 13 -18.63 18.25 17.18
C LEU A 13 -17.54 19.01 16.41
N CYS A 14 -16.83 19.92 17.08
CA CYS A 14 -15.68 20.64 16.51
C CYS A 14 -14.44 19.73 16.35
N PHE A 15 -14.26 18.76 17.26
CA PHE A 15 -13.16 17.78 17.16
C PHE A 15 -13.35 16.78 16.00
N PHE A 16 -14.61 16.46 15.67
CA PHE A 16 -14.96 15.58 14.55
C PHE A 16 -14.89 16.25 13.16
N LEU A 17 -14.90 17.58 13.09
CA LEU A 17 -14.79 18.32 11.82
C LEU A 17 -13.34 18.56 11.37
N ILE A 18 -12.35 18.27 12.22
CA ILE A 18 -10.93 18.58 11.97
C ILE A 18 -10.11 17.31 11.67
N THR A 19 -10.70 16.11 11.68
CA THR A 19 -10.03 14.90 11.18
C THR A 19 -10.01 14.94 9.66
N GLY A 20 -9.14 15.78 9.10
CA GLY A 20 -8.84 15.86 7.68
C GLY A 20 -8.48 14.47 7.15
N ILE A 21 -8.90 14.22 5.92
CA ILE A 21 -8.54 13.02 5.16
C ILE A 21 -7.02 13.03 5.04
N ALA A 22 -6.33 12.15 5.77
CA ALA A 22 -4.89 11.98 5.63
C ALA A 22 -4.61 11.37 4.24
N SER A 23 -4.00 12.17 3.36
CA SER A 23 -3.49 11.67 2.08
C SER A 23 -2.14 10.99 2.32
N ALA A 24 -2.04 9.69 2.00
CA ALA A 24 -0.77 8.96 2.05
C ALA A 24 0.05 9.29 0.81
N GLU A 25 0.83 10.37 0.87
CA GLU A 25 1.79 10.73 -0.17
C GLU A 25 3.02 9.82 -0.06
N ILE A 26 3.42 9.17 -1.15
CA ILE A 26 4.63 8.36 -1.24
C ILE A 26 5.71 9.18 -1.93
N ASN A 27 6.77 9.49 -1.20
CA ASN A 27 7.90 10.28 -1.69
C ASN A 27 9.17 9.41 -1.81
N THR A 28 10.01 9.73 -2.78
CA THR A 28 11.32 9.07 -2.93
C THR A 28 12.22 9.39 -1.74
N GLY A 29 13.02 8.41 -1.31
CA GLY A 29 13.91 8.53 -0.14
C GLY A 29 13.21 8.35 1.21
N GLN A 30 11.86 8.33 1.25
CA GLN A 30 11.13 7.94 2.44
C GLN A 30 11.16 6.41 2.61
N THR A 31 11.13 5.95 3.86
CA THR A 31 10.83 4.54 4.16
C THR A 31 9.47 4.17 3.56
N ALA A 32 9.44 3.09 2.79
CA ALA A 32 8.20 2.60 2.19
C ALA A 32 7.17 2.24 3.29
N PRO A 33 5.89 2.59 3.10
CA PRO A 33 4.82 2.16 3.99
C PRO A 33 4.77 0.63 4.07
N ASN A 34 4.53 0.09 5.27
CA ASN A 34 4.39 -1.35 5.43
C ASN A 34 3.04 -1.82 4.84
N PHE A 35 3.00 -3.08 4.42
CA PHE A 35 1.78 -3.76 4.01
C PHE A 35 1.67 -5.13 4.69
N ASN A 36 0.46 -5.67 4.71
CA ASN A 36 0.20 -7.06 5.07
C ASN A 36 -0.93 -7.55 4.17
N LEU A 37 -0.59 -8.34 3.15
CA LEU A 37 -1.51 -8.78 2.11
C LEU A 37 -1.31 -10.27 1.83
N GLN A 38 -2.37 -10.94 1.38
CA GLN A 38 -2.30 -12.32 0.94
C GLN A 38 -1.94 -12.41 -0.54
N ASP A 39 -1.13 -13.39 -0.91
CA ASP A 39 -0.90 -13.76 -2.31
C ASP A 39 -2.05 -14.63 -2.87
N GLN A 40 -1.92 -15.04 -4.13
CA GLN A 40 -2.88 -15.93 -4.80
C GLN A 40 -3.02 -17.33 -4.17
N ASN A 41 -2.08 -17.71 -3.32
CA ASN A 41 -2.07 -18.98 -2.58
C ASN A 41 -2.56 -18.81 -1.14
N GLY A 42 -2.90 -17.59 -0.71
CA GLY A 42 -3.37 -17.27 0.64
C GLY A 42 -2.24 -17.04 1.66
N ASN A 43 -0.98 -17.05 1.23
CA ASN A 43 0.15 -16.76 2.13
C ASN A 43 0.22 -15.27 2.42
N TRP A 44 0.44 -14.92 3.68
CA TRP A 44 0.64 -13.53 4.10
C TRP A 44 2.05 -13.07 3.77
N HIS A 45 2.16 -11.85 3.24
CA HIS A 45 3.41 -11.17 2.95
C HIS A 45 3.40 -9.77 3.56
N THR A 46 4.54 -9.39 4.13
CA THR A 46 4.85 -8.07 4.65
C THR A 46 6.13 -7.54 4.03
N LEU A 47 6.38 -6.23 4.13
CA LEU A 47 7.63 -5.67 3.62
C LEU A 47 8.87 -6.21 4.37
N ASP A 48 8.69 -6.60 5.63
CA ASP A 48 9.74 -7.12 6.50
C ASP A 48 10.26 -8.50 6.05
N ASP A 49 9.42 -9.30 5.37
CA ASP A 49 9.79 -10.62 4.84
C ASP A 49 10.87 -10.54 3.74
N TYR A 50 11.07 -9.34 3.17
CA TYR A 50 12.01 -9.08 2.08
C TYR A 50 13.19 -8.20 2.49
N LYS A 51 13.46 -8.04 3.79
CA LYS A 51 14.62 -7.28 4.27
C LYS A 51 15.92 -7.76 3.62
N GLY A 52 16.73 -6.81 3.15
CA GLY A 52 17.98 -7.09 2.45
C GLY A 52 17.83 -7.42 0.97
N LYS A 53 16.61 -7.41 0.42
CA LYS A 53 16.31 -7.49 -1.01
C LYS A 53 15.73 -6.18 -1.51
N TRP A 54 15.89 -5.90 -2.79
CA TRP A 54 15.06 -4.90 -3.46
C TRP A 54 13.64 -5.45 -3.60
N VAL A 55 12.63 -4.59 -3.52
CA VAL A 55 11.23 -4.97 -3.74
C VAL A 55 10.65 -4.11 -4.85
N VAL A 56 10.21 -4.76 -5.92
CA VAL A 56 9.42 -4.15 -6.99
C VAL A 56 7.96 -4.48 -6.70
N LEU A 57 7.27 -3.54 -6.04
CA LEU A 57 5.84 -3.64 -5.78
C LEU A 57 5.08 -2.90 -6.89
N TYR A 58 4.33 -3.63 -7.72
CA TYR A 58 3.56 -3.07 -8.81
C TYR A 58 2.06 -3.26 -8.56
N PHE A 59 1.25 -2.26 -8.91
CA PHE A 59 -0.19 -2.29 -8.73
C PHE A 59 -0.85 -2.28 -10.11
N TYR A 60 -1.89 -3.10 -10.29
CA TYR A 60 -2.71 -3.07 -11.49
C TYR A 60 -4.20 -2.98 -11.12
N PRO A 61 -5.04 -2.29 -11.93
CA PRO A 61 -6.45 -2.12 -11.60
C PRO A 61 -7.27 -3.42 -11.64
N LYS A 62 -6.98 -4.31 -12.59
CA LYS A 62 -7.75 -5.54 -12.80
C LYS A 62 -7.02 -6.57 -13.66
N ASP A 63 -7.13 -7.84 -13.26
CA ASP A 63 -6.70 -9.01 -14.01
C ASP A 63 -7.30 -9.10 -15.41
N GLY A 64 -6.52 -9.67 -16.35
CA GLY A 64 -6.98 -10.02 -17.69
C GLY A 64 -7.29 -8.84 -18.61
N THR A 65 -6.96 -7.62 -18.20
CA THR A 65 -7.04 -6.45 -19.08
C THR A 65 -5.77 -6.35 -19.94
N PRO A 66 -5.84 -5.86 -21.19
CA PRO A 66 -4.70 -5.94 -22.12
C PRO A 66 -3.41 -5.31 -21.58
N GLY A 67 -3.49 -4.12 -20.98
CA GLY A 67 -2.31 -3.43 -20.42
C GLY A 67 -1.67 -4.19 -19.25
N CYS A 68 -2.48 -4.60 -18.28
CA CYS A 68 -1.99 -5.29 -17.08
C CYS A 68 -1.41 -6.67 -17.40
N THR A 69 -2.00 -7.36 -18.39
CA THR A 69 -1.47 -8.64 -18.87
C THR A 69 -0.08 -8.47 -19.47
N THR A 70 0.14 -7.42 -20.26
CA THR A 70 1.46 -7.13 -20.84
C THR A 70 2.50 -6.83 -19.77
N GLU A 71 2.17 -6.02 -18.76
CA GLU A 71 3.10 -5.68 -17.67
C GLU A 71 3.50 -6.91 -16.84
N ALA A 72 2.50 -7.71 -16.42
CA ALA A 72 2.75 -8.94 -15.67
C ALA A 72 3.57 -9.97 -16.48
N CYS A 73 3.30 -10.11 -17.78
CA CYS A 73 4.10 -10.97 -18.66
C CYS A 73 5.55 -10.49 -18.77
N SER A 74 5.77 -9.18 -18.87
CA SER A 74 7.12 -8.62 -18.91
C SER A 74 7.91 -8.93 -17.63
N PHE A 75 7.30 -8.81 -16.45
CA PHE A 75 7.95 -9.20 -15.21
C PHE A 75 8.27 -10.70 -15.15
N ARG A 76 7.33 -11.56 -15.56
CA ARG A 76 7.54 -13.02 -15.64
C ARG A 76 8.71 -13.36 -16.55
N ASP A 77 8.73 -12.80 -17.76
CA ASP A 77 9.71 -13.16 -18.79
C ASP A 77 11.13 -12.68 -18.42
N ASN A 78 11.25 -11.68 -17.55
CA ASN A 78 12.51 -11.12 -17.09
C ASN A 78 12.87 -11.49 -15.63
N ILE A 79 12.17 -12.44 -15.00
CA ILE A 79 12.30 -12.73 -13.56
C ILE A 79 13.75 -13.00 -13.14
N PHE A 80 14.52 -13.73 -13.97
CA PHE A 80 15.92 -14.06 -13.67
C PHE A 80 16.85 -12.84 -13.65
N GLU A 81 16.53 -11.78 -14.40
CA GLU A 81 17.31 -10.54 -14.35
C GLU A 81 17.08 -9.80 -13.04
N PHE A 82 15.84 -9.81 -12.52
CA PHE A 82 15.54 -9.26 -11.20
C PHE A 82 16.17 -10.09 -10.07
N GLU A 83 16.17 -11.42 -10.18
CA GLU A 83 16.83 -12.30 -9.21
C GLU A 83 18.34 -12.05 -9.12
N LYS A 84 19.02 -11.83 -10.25
CA LYS A 84 20.45 -11.45 -10.27
C LYS A 84 20.73 -10.13 -9.54
N LEU A 85 19.75 -9.22 -9.51
CA LEU A 85 19.81 -7.96 -8.78
C LEU A 85 19.36 -8.08 -7.32
N ASN A 86 19.08 -9.30 -6.85
CA ASN A 86 18.51 -9.59 -5.53
C ASN A 86 17.20 -8.80 -5.29
N ALA A 87 16.35 -8.76 -6.32
CA ALA A 87 15.06 -8.08 -6.31
C ALA A 87 13.90 -9.08 -6.32
N GLN A 88 12.92 -8.87 -5.43
CA GLN A 88 11.65 -9.58 -5.40
C GLN A 88 10.58 -8.73 -6.10
N ILE A 89 9.80 -9.35 -7.00
CA ILE A 89 8.65 -8.72 -7.64
C ILE A 89 7.38 -9.15 -6.91
N LEU A 90 6.48 -8.21 -6.62
CA LEU A 90 5.18 -8.42 -5.98
C LEU A 90 4.11 -7.63 -6.71
N GLY A 91 3.00 -8.28 -7.04
CA GLY A 91 1.79 -7.66 -7.61
C GLY A 91 0.85 -8.71 -8.16
#